data_AF-A0A5A5RA30-F1
#
_entry.id   AF-A0A5A5RA30-F1
#
_cell.length_a   1.000
_cell.length_b   1.000
_cell.length_c   1.000
_cell.angle_alpha   90.00
_cell.angle_beta   90.00
_cell.angle_gamma   90.00
#
_symmetry.space_group_name_H-M   'P 1'
#
loop_
_entity.id
_entity.type
_entity.pdbx_description
1 polymer ?
#
loop_
_entity_poly.entity_id
_entity_poly.type
_entity_poly.pdbx_seq_one_letter_code
_entity_poly.pdbx_strand_id
1 'polypeptide(L)'
;MVAGATLAILTPFQAAQAVTVVVGTGTVTGYFDNPITIPSSVYTGNGTDTIEWGTPFSADSFTNILSFTPSDFTNQPKGQDFVAGRLYYRNGTILGGTQIDGVDLIINTTSSDPDFTQILPLKITIVSTRNVADPIASADFIYFTDFPDRGSFRVLEGEETYVKVITQFNSLDLVGFGAVGDPSKGFLSPSVGPDPFPAVPEPSSILGLLALGLLGMGSLFNKQRK
;
A
#
# COMPACT_ATOMS: atom_id res chain seq x y z
N MET A 1 63.53 -36.80 25.07
CA MET A 1 62.59 -35.67 24.91
C MET A 1 62.25 -35.56 23.44
N VAL A 2 61.02 -35.91 23.04
CA VAL A 2 60.57 -35.85 21.65
C VAL A 2 59.49 -34.77 21.60
N ALA A 3 59.78 -33.66 20.92
CA ALA A 3 58.82 -32.59 20.67
C ALA A 3 58.16 -32.86 19.31
N GLY A 4 56.91 -33.30 19.32
CA GLY A 4 56.08 -33.43 18.13
C GLY A 4 55.54 -32.06 17.73
N ALA A 5 55.87 -31.61 16.52
CA ALA A 5 55.24 -30.44 15.91
C ALA A 5 53.97 -30.90 15.18
N THR A 6 52.81 -30.50 15.70
CA THR A 6 51.52 -30.73 15.05
C THR A 6 51.32 -29.69 13.95
N LEU A 7 51.28 -30.16 12.70
CA LEU A 7 50.97 -29.33 11.53
C LEU A 7 49.46 -29.10 11.48
N ALA A 8 49.00 -27.87 11.68
CA ALA A 8 47.59 -27.51 11.52
C ALA A 8 47.25 -27.42 10.03
N ILE A 9 46.38 -28.30 9.55
CA ILE A 9 45.84 -28.25 8.19
C ILE A 9 44.77 -27.16 8.16
N LEU A 10 45.05 -26.06 7.45
CA LEU A 10 44.06 -25.04 7.11
C LEU A 10 42.98 -25.66 6.23
N THR A 11 41.74 -25.63 6.70
CA THR A 11 40.56 -26.02 5.91
C THR A 11 40.44 -25.10 4.69
N PRO A 12 40.11 -25.63 3.50
CA PRO A 12 39.89 -24.79 2.33
C PRO A 12 38.69 -23.86 2.56
N PHE A 13 38.87 -22.57 2.24
CA PHE A 13 37.78 -21.60 2.14
C PHE A 13 36.75 -22.13 1.12
N GLN A 14 35.51 -22.35 1.56
CA GLN A 14 34.40 -22.56 0.64
C GLN A 14 34.16 -21.25 -0.11
N ALA A 15 34.42 -21.23 -1.42
CA ALA A 15 33.99 -20.14 -2.27
C ALA A 15 32.46 -20.03 -2.18
N ALA A 16 31.95 -18.87 -1.75
CA ALA A 16 30.53 -18.58 -1.80
C ALA A 16 30.05 -18.72 -3.25
N GLN A 17 29.08 -19.59 -3.50
CA GLN A 17 28.45 -19.68 -4.82
C GLN A 17 27.76 -18.33 -5.10
N ALA A 18 28.10 -17.69 -6.22
CA ALA A 18 27.36 -16.54 -6.69
C ALA A 18 25.94 -17.01 -7.05
N VAL A 19 24.95 -16.59 -6.26
CA VAL A 19 23.55 -16.78 -6.61
C VAL A 19 23.27 -15.92 -7.83
N THR A 20 23.11 -16.54 -9.00
CA THR A 20 22.63 -15.84 -10.19
C THR A 20 21.19 -15.41 -9.95
N VAL A 21 21.00 -14.12 -9.75
CA VAL A 21 19.69 -13.51 -9.60
C VAL A 21 19.07 -13.39 -10.98
N VAL A 22 17.92 -14.03 -11.20
CA VAL A 22 17.14 -13.82 -12.42
C VAL A 22 16.62 -12.39 -12.40
N VAL A 23 17.01 -11.60 -13.38
CA VAL A 23 16.55 -10.22 -13.57
C VAL A 23 15.76 -10.12 -14.87
N GLY A 24 14.79 -9.19 -14.92
CA GLY A 24 14.01 -8.95 -16.13
C GLY A 24 13.87 -7.49 -16.49
N THR A 25 13.55 -7.25 -17.75
CA THR A 25 13.22 -5.93 -18.30
C THR A 25 11.92 -6.05 -19.05
N GLY A 26 11.02 -5.10 -18.84
CA GLY A 26 9.67 -5.22 -19.36
C GLY A 26 8.85 -3.96 -19.21
N THR A 27 7.63 -4.06 -19.71
CA THR A 27 6.70 -2.94 -19.81
C THR A 27 5.52 -3.10 -18.88
N VAL A 28 5.00 -1.98 -18.39
CA VAL A 28 3.76 -1.92 -17.63
C VAL A 28 2.72 -1.11 -18.40
N THR A 29 1.49 -1.57 -18.40
CA THR A 29 0.34 -0.78 -18.82
C THR A 29 -0.76 -0.87 -17.78
N GLY A 30 -1.71 0.06 -17.80
CA GLY A 30 -2.87 -0.03 -16.94
C GLY A 30 -4.07 0.73 -17.48
N TYR A 31 -5.27 0.27 -17.13
CA TYR A 31 -6.51 0.94 -17.46
C TYR A 31 -7.56 0.71 -16.36
N PHE A 32 -8.55 1.60 -16.32
CA PHE A 32 -9.69 1.51 -15.41
C PHE A 32 -10.89 0.85 -16.07
N ASP A 33 -11.60 0.01 -15.35
CA ASP A 33 -12.83 -0.62 -15.82
C ASP A 33 -13.81 -0.89 -14.66
N ASN A 34 -15.01 -1.36 -14.97
CA ASN A 34 -16.02 -1.78 -13.99
C ASN A 34 -16.30 -0.76 -12.85
N PRO A 35 -16.62 0.51 -13.14
CA PRO A 35 -16.94 1.48 -12.11
C PRO A 35 -18.17 1.04 -11.31
N ILE A 36 -18.07 1.12 -9.99
CA ILE A 36 -19.17 0.89 -9.07
C ILE A 36 -19.97 2.19 -8.99
N THR A 37 -21.20 2.15 -9.48
CA THR A 37 -22.04 3.33 -9.68
C THR A 37 -23.30 3.28 -8.84
N ILE A 38 -23.83 4.47 -8.57
CA ILE A 38 -25.17 4.72 -8.06
C ILE A 38 -26.04 5.27 -9.21
N PRO A 39 -27.39 5.29 -9.09
CA PRO A 39 -28.27 5.63 -10.22
C PRO A 39 -28.02 7.00 -10.88
N SER A 40 -27.35 7.93 -10.19
CA SER A 40 -27.06 9.28 -10.70
C SER A 40 -25.55 9.56 -10.87
N SER A 41 -24.71 8.52 -10.83
CA SER A 41 -23.28 8.65 -11.10
C SER A 41 -23.02 9.29 -12.46
N VAL A 42 -22.09 10.23 -12.50
CA VAL A 42 -21.60 10.87 -13.72
C VAL A 42 -20.13 10.52 -13.85
N TYR A 43 -19.73 9.84 -14.92
CA TYR A 43 -18.33 9.46 -15.13
C TYR A 43 -18.00 9.28 -16.61
N THR A 44 -16.71 9.36 -16.93
CA THR A 44 -16.15 9.08 -18.26
C THR A 44 -14.78 8.41 -18.14
N GLY A 45 -14.26 7.84 -19.23
CA GLY A 45 -12.92 7.25 -19.25
C GLY A 45 -12.85 5.75 -18.95
N ASN A 46 -13.99 5.04 -18.92
CA ASN A 46 -14.01 3.58 -18.79
C ASN A 46 -13.22 2.90 -19.92
N GLY A 47 -12.34 1.97 -19.59
CA GLY A 47 -11.43 1.29 -20.51
C GLY A 47 -10.18 2.09 -20.88
N THR A 48 -9.91 3.22 -20.20
CA THR A 48 -8.72 4.06 -20.45
C THR A 48 -7.83 4.16 -19.21
N ASP A 49 -6.66 4.78 -19.32
CA ASP A 49 -5.73 5.01 -18.19
C ASP A 49 -6.22 6.08 -17.21
N THR A 50 -7.36 6.72 -17.47
CA THR A 50 -7.89 7.84 -16.69
C THR A 50 -9.40 7.71 -16.55
N ILE A 51 -9.92 7.79 -15.33
CA ILE A 51 -11.35 7.87 -15.07
C ILE A 51 -11.66 9.19 -14.35
N GLU A 52 -12.68 9.91 -14.85
CA GLU A 52 -13.14 11.19 -14.31
C GLU A 52 -14.59 11.04 -13.87
N TRP A 53 -14.94 11.57 -12.70
CA TRP A 53 -16.30 11.46 -12.17
C TRP A 53 -16.79 12.67 -11.38
N GLY A 54 -18.12 12.67 -11.21
CA GLY A 54 -18.89 13.69 -10.52
C GLY A 54 -19.24 14.89 -11.39
N THR A 55 -20.27 15.61 -10.96
CA THR A 55 -20.58 16.95 -11.48
C THR A 55 -19.99 17.97 -10.52
N PRO A 56 -19.19 18.95 -10.97
CA PRO A 56 -18.67 19.99 -10.09
C PRO A 56 -19.78 20.69 -9.30
N PHE A 57 -19.60 20.88 -7.99
CA PHE A 57 -20.61 21.50 -7.11
C PHE A 57 -20.86 22.98 -7.42
N SER A 58 -19.81 23.70 -7.87
CA SER A 58 -19.81 25.11 -8.23
C SER A 58 -18.88 25.39 -9.42
N ALA A 59 -18.92 26.62 -9.96
CA ALA A 59 -18.07 27.02 -11.08
C ALA A 59 -16.57 27.01 -10.78
N ASP A 60 -16.19 27.13 -9.50
CA ASP A 60 -14.79 27.12 -9.04
C ASP A 60 -14.33 25.72 -8.60
N SER A 61 -15.23 24.74 -8.60
CA SER A 61 -14.92 23.34 -8.29
C SER A 61 -14.66 22.53 -9.56
N PHE A 62 -14.08 21.36 -9.39
CA PHE A 62 -13.77 20.45 -10.49
C PHE A 62 -14.19 19.02 -10.14
N THR A 63 -14.23 18.19 -11.17
CA THR A 63 -14.46 16.75 -11.10
C THR A 63 -13.29 16.02 -10.47
N ASN A 64 -13.59 14.87 -9.88
CA ASN A 64 -12.57 13.96 -9.39
C ASN A 64 -11.92 13.20 -10.56
N ILE A 65 -10.63 12.90 -10.44
CA ILE A 65 -9.89 12.11 -11.44
C ILE A 65 -9.02 11.07 -10.75
N LEU A 66 -9.03 9.83 -11.25
CA LEU A 66 -7.94 8.88 -11.08
C LEU A 66 -7.26 8.67 -12.43
N SER A 67 -5.93 8.71 -12.44
CA SER A 67 -5.12 8.41 -13.62
C SER A 67 -3.95 7.52 -13.25
N PHE A 68 -3.65 6.52 -14.08
CA PHE A 68 -2.53 5.62 -13.86
C PHE A 68 -1.44 5.85 -14.90
N THR A 69 -0.30 6.35 -14.47
CA THR A 69 0.90 6.43 -15.31
C THR A 69 1.80 5.24 -15.04
N PRO A 70 1.96 4.29 -15.98
CA PRO A 70 2.80 3.11 -15.76
C PRO A 70 4.28 3.48 -15.61
N SER A 71 5.04 2.56 -15.02
CA SER A 71 6.50 2.65 -14.91
C SER A 71 7.12 1.33 -15.33
N ASP A 72 7.74 1.34 -16.50
CA ASP A 72 8.52 0.20 -16.99
C ASP A 72 9.69 -0.09 -16.06
N PHE A 73 10.15 -1.33 -16.07
CA PHE A 73 11.20 -1.82 -15.19
C PHE A 73 12.37 -2.37 -15.99
N THR A 74 13.56 -2.27 -15.44
CA THR A 74 14.81 -2.70 -16.09
C THR A 74 15.70 -3.40 -15.06
N ASN A 75 16.26 -4.55 -15.43
CA ASN A 75 17.09 -5.39 -14.56
C ASN A 75 16.43 -5.69 -13.19
N GLN A 76 15.10 -5.84 -13.17
CA GLN A 76 14.34 -6.08 -11.95
C GLN A 76 14.51 -7.53 -11.49
N PRO A 77 15.03 -7.78 -10.28
CA PRO A 77 15.17 -9.14 -9.78
C PRO A 77 13.84 -9.84 -9.52
N LYS A 78 13.75 -11.13 -9.88
CA LYS A 78 12.60 -12.01 -9.59
C LYS A 78 12.23 -11.95 -8.11
N GLY A 79 10.95 -11.72 -7.82
CA GLY A 79 10.41 -11.68 -6.47
C GLY A 79 10.77 -10.43 -5.66
N GLN A 80 11.41 -9.42 -6.28
CA GLN A 80 11.62 -8.12 -5.64
C GLN A 80 10.50 -7.14 -6.01
N ASP A 81 10.22 -6.26 -5.05
CA ASP A 81 9.25 -5.19 -5.20
C ASP A 81 9.72 -4.17 -6.25
N PHE A 82 8.78 -3.63 -7.01
CA PHE A 82 9.02 -2.54 -7.94
C PHE A 82 7.80 -1.62 -8.01
N VAL A 83 8.02 -0.42 -8.55
CA VAL A 83 6.95 0.54 -8.79
C VAL A 83 6.33 0.22 -10.13
N ALA A 84 5.11 -0.33 -10.13
CA ALA A 84 4.35 -0.60 -11.34
C ALA A 84 3.89 0.70 -12.03
N GLY A 85 3.68 1.75 -11.25
CA GLY A 85 3.28 3.05 -11.76
C GLY A 85 2.94 4.04 -10.68
N ARG A 86 2.43 5.19 -11.12
CA ARG A 86 1.90 6.26 -10.26
C ARG A 86 0.40 6.33 -10.46
N LEU A 87 -0.33 6.21 -9.36
CA LEU A 87 -1.76 6.44 -9.31
C LEU A 87 -1.99 7.89 -8.86
N TYR A 88 -2.35 8.73 -9.81
CA TYR A 88 -2.73 10.11 -9.61
C TYR A 88 -4.17 10.20 -9.12
N TYR A 89 -4.41 11.07 -8.14
CA TYR A 89 -5.76 11.41 -7.66
C TYR A 89 -5.88 12.93 -7.53
N ARG A 90 -6.85 13.49 -8.25
CA ARG A 90 -7.39 14.84 -8.03
C ARG A 90 -8.70 14.74 -7.27
N ASN A 91 -8.73 15.33 -6.06
CA ASN A 91 -9.91 15.40 -5.22
C ASN A 91 -10.59 16.77 -5.39
N GLY A 92 -11.76 16.78 -6.03
CA GLY A 92 -12.56 17.96 -6.27
C GLY A 92 -13.93 17.90 -5.60
N THR A 93 -14.52 19.07 -5.40
CA THR A 93 -15.86 19.18 -4.80
C THR A 93 -16.95 18.90 -5.83
N ILE A 94 -17.65 17.78 -5.67
CA ILE A 94 -18.73 17.36 -6.57
C ILE A 94 -20.11 17.41 -5.91
N LEU A 95 -21.16 17.47 -6.74
CA LEU A 95 -22.54 17.38 -6.29
C LEU A 95 -22.82 15.96 -5.75
N GLY A 96 -23.33 15.89 -4.52
CA GLY A 96 -23.69 14.61 -3.90
C GLY A 96 -24.68 13.82 -4.76
N GLY A 97 -24.45 12.51 -4.89
CA GLY A 97 -25.22 11.61 -5.76
C GLY A 97 -24.63 11.43 -7.16
N THR A 98 -23.58 12.19 -7.52
CA THR A 98 -22.91 12.08 -8.83
C THR A 98 -21.60 11.29 -8.79
N GLN A 99 -21.17 10.86 -7.60
CA GLN A 99 -19.94 10.10 -7.38
C GLN A 99 -19.99 8.67 -7.95
N ILE A 100 -18.84 8.02 -8.00
CA ILE A 100 -18.70 6.56 -8.09
C ILE A 100 -18.11 6.05 -6.76
N ASP A 101 -18.42 4.81 -6.38
CA ASP A 101 -17.99 4.22 -5.11
C ASP A 101 -16.74 3.32 -5.25
N GLY A 102 -16.29 3.11 -6.50
CA GLY A 102 -15.12 2.31 -6.79
C GLY A 102 -14.92 2.08 -8.28
N VAL A 103 -13.78 1.49 -8.62
CA VAL A 103 -13.38 1.15 -9.99
C VAL A 103 -12.30 0.07 -9.93
N ASP A 104 -12.17 -0.75 -10.95
CA ASP A 104 -11.05 -1.68 -11.08
C ASP A 104 -9.89 -1.00 -11.82
N LEU A 105 -8.67 -1.10 -11.30
CA LEU A 105 -7.43 -0.81 -12.02
C LEU A 105 -6.81 -2.14 -12.49
N ILE A 106 -6.74 -2.34 -13.79
CA ILE A 106 -6.15 -3.54 -14.40
C ILE A 106 -4.73 -3.20 -14.83
N ILE A 107 -3.73 -3.77 -14.16
CA ILE A 107 -2.31 -3.59 -14.50
C ILE A 107 -1.82 -4.79 -15.30
N ASN A 108 -1.24 -4.55 -16.47
CA ASN A 108 -0.59 -5.60 -17.27
C ASN A 108 0.92 -5.41 -17.22
N THR A 109 1.65 -6.49 -16.95
CA THR A 109 3.11 -6.51 -16.92
C THR A 109 3.60 -7.57 -17.89
N THR A 110 4.52 -7.20 -18.77
CA THR A 110 5.11 -8.11 -19.76
C THR A 110 6.62 -7.98 -19.76
N SER A 111 7.31 -9.10 -19.99
CA SER A 111 8.77 -9.16 -20.14
C SER A 111 9.08 -10.23 -21.19
N SER A 112 10.12 -10.01 -21.99
CA SER A 112 10.58 -11.01 -22.97
C SER A 112 11.71 -11.88 -22.42
N ASP A 113 12.40 -11.42 -21.36
CA ASP A 113 13.44 -12.18 -20.67
C ASP A 113 13.50 -11.78 -19.17
N PRO A 114 13.11 -12.67 -18.24
CA PRO A 114 12.40 -13.92 -18.51
C PRO A 114 11.05 -13.63 -19.19
N ASP A 115 10.62 -14.53 -20.08
CA ASP A 115 9.33 -14.39 -20.78
C ASP A 115 8.16 -14.59 -19.81
N PHE A 116 7.31 -13.57 -19.67
CA PHE A 116 6.04 -13.68 -18.99
C PHE A 116 5.07 -12.57 -19.40
N THR A 117 3.79 -12.82 -19.17
CA THR A 117 2.70 -11.84 -19.20
C THR A 117 1.81 -12.05 -17.97
N GLN A 118 1.54 -10.98 -17.24
CA GLN A 118 0.77 -11.00 -16.00
C GLN A 118 -0.28 -9.90 -16.01
N ILE A 119 -1.46 -10.23 -15.49
CA ILE A 119 -2.59 -9.31 -15.34
C ILE A 119 -2.95 -9.27 -13.86
N LEU A 120 -2.87 -8.09 -13.27
CA LEU A 120 -3.19 -7.82 -11.88
C LEU A 120 -4.42 -6.90 -11.82
N PRO A 121 -5.64 -7.45 -11.63
CA PRO A 121 -6.82 -6.65 -11.35
C PRO A 121 -6.81 -6.17 -9.90
N LEU A 122 -6.90 -4.86 -9.69
CA LEU A 122 -6.96 -4.23 -8.38
C LEU A 122 -8.30 -3.51 -8.24
N LYS A 123 -9.17 -4.01 -7.36
CA LYS A 123 -10.40 -3.31 -7.00
C LYS A 123 -10.07 -2.13 -6.12
N ILE A 124 -10.46 -0.94 -6.53
CA ILE A 124 -10.28 0.29 -5.76
C ILE A 124 -11.65 0.72 -5.23
N THR A 125 -11.75 0.84 -3.92
CA THR A 125 -12.88 1.54 -3.29
C THR A 125 -12.55 3.02 -3.23
N ILE A 126 -13.52 3.86 -3.62
CA ILE A 126 -13.45 5.31 -3.56
C ILE A 126 -14.40 5.77 -2.47
N VAL A 127 -13.90 6.57 -1.53
CA VAL A 127 -14.69 7.12 -0.44
C VAL A 127 -14.67 8.63 -0.52
N SER A 128 -15.82 9.21 -0.86
CA SER A 128 -16.04 10.63 -0.71
C SER A 128 -16.47 10.97 0.71
N THR A 129 -15.76 11.92 1.29
CA THR A 129 -15.93 12.35 2.67
C THR A 129 -16.77 13.61 2.74
N ARG A 130 -17.28 13.90 3.94
CA ARG A 130 -17.99 15.15 4.17
C ARG A 130 -16.97 16.25 4.45
N ASN A 131 -17.01 17.32 3.66
CA ASN A 131 -16.25 18.53 3.92
C ASN A 131 -16.63 19.16 5.28
N VAL A 132 -15.67 19.21 6.19
CA VAL A 132 -15.74 19.81 7.54
C VAL A 132 -14.56 20.76 7.75
N ALA A 133 -14.48 21.38 8.93
CA ALA A 133 -13.42 22.36 9.21
C ALA A 133 -12.01 21.77 9.27
N ASP A 134 -11.88 20.46 9.56
CA ASP A 134 -10.61 19.75 9.55
C ASP A 134 -10.30 19.23 8.13
N PRO A 135 -9.24 19.73 7.46
CA PRO A 135 -8.85 19.28 6.14
C PRO A 135 -8.49 17.78 6.07
N ILE A 136 -7.94 17.22 7.16
CA ILE A 136 -7.53 15.81 7.20
C ILE A 136 -8.76 14.89 7.24
N ALA A 137 -9.79 15.29 8.00
CA ALA A 137 -11.07 14.57 8.05
C ALA A 137 -11.93 14.76 6.79
N SER A 138 -11.65 15.80 6.00
CA SER A 138 -12.32 16.11 4.73
C SER A 138 -11.59 15.55 3.51
N ALA A 139 -10.51 14.79 3.71
CA ALA A 139 -9.76 14.22 2.61
C ALA A 139 -10.50 12.99 2.05
N ASP A 140 -10.85 13.04 0.77
CA ASP A 140 -11.33 11.86 0.06
C ASP A 140 -10.20 10.86 -0.10
N PHE A 141 -10.55 9.58 -0.15
CA PHE A 141 -9.55 8.54 -0.15
C PHE A 141 -9.94 7.33 -0.97
N ILE A 142 -8.89 6.62 -1.36
CA ILE A 142 -9.00 5.34 -2.02
C ILE A 142 -8.25 4.27 -1.23
N TYR A 143 -8.67 3.02 -1.40
CA TYR A 143 -7.92 1.87 -0.92
C TYR A 143 -8.21 0.66 -1.81
N PHE A 144 -7.32 -0.32 -1.77
CA PHE A 144 -7.52 -1.57 -2.48
C PHE A 144 -8.51 -2.44 -1.70
N THR A 145 -9.68 -2.71 -2.27
CA THR A 145 -10.81 -3.36 -1.60
C THR A 145 -10.41 -4.73 -1.03
N ASP A 146 -9.65 -5.50 -1.80
CA ASP A 146 -9.22 -6.84 -1.43
C ASP A 146 -7.97 -6.84 -0.51
N PHE A 147 -7.38 -5.66 -0.25
CA PHE A 147 -6.17 -5.49 0.57
C PHE A 147 -6.28 -4.29 1.53
N PRO A 148 -7.30 -4.26 2.42
CA PRO A 148 -7.54 -3.12 3.31
C PRO A 148 -6.43 -2.91 4.36
N ASP A 149 -5.62 -3.93 4.64
CA ASP A 149 -4.45 -3.87 5.51
C ASP A 149 -3.30 -3.02 4.93
N ARG A 150 -3.36 -2.70 3.63
CA ARG A 150 -2.43 -1.78 2.96
C ARG A 150 -2.77 -0.31 3.21
N GLY A 151 -3.84 -0.05 3.94
CA GLY A 151 -4.29 1.29 4.26
C GLY A 151 -4.93 2.01 3.07
N SER A 152 -4.97 3.33 3.16
CA SER A 152 -5.58 4.21 2.16
C SER A 152 -4.61 5.31 1.72
N PHE A 153 -4.82 5.76 0.49
CA PHE A 153 -4.24 6.99 -0.03
C PHE A 153 -5.31 8.07 -0.01
N ARG A 154 -5.03 9.17 0.67
CA ARG A 154 -5.96 10.27 0.92
C ARG A 154 -5.46 11.56 0.28
N VAL A 155 -6.35 12.32 -0.33
CA VAL A 155 -6.03 13.61 -0.97
C VAL A 155 -6.93 14.69 -0.39
N LEU A 156 -6.32 15.80 0.00
CA LEU A 156 -7.03 16.93 0.58
C LEU A 156 -8.04 17.53 -0.42
N GLU A 157 -9.11 18.11 0.09
CA GLU A 157 -10.13 18.74 -0.74
C GLU A 157 -9.55 19.86 -1.62
N GLY A 158 -9.86 19.83 -2.91
CA GLY A 158 -9.38 20.80 -3.89
C GLY A 158 -7.91 20.62 -4.28
N GLU A 159 -7.27 19.52 -3.86
CA GLU A 159 -5.88 19.22 -4.16
C GLU A 159 -5.73 18.01 -5.10
N GLU A 160 -4.52 17.83 -5.59
CA GLU A 160 -4.15 16.73 -6.45
C GLU A 160 -2.72 16.27 -6.20
N THR A 161 -2.51 14.97 -6.17
CA THR A 161 -1.17 14.38 -6.07
C THR A 161 -1.20 12.93 -6.55
N TYR A 162 -0.07 12.23 -6.50
CA TYR A 162 0.00 10.82 -6.83
C TYR A 162 0.56 10.00 -5.69
N VAL A 163 0.28 8.70 -5.73
CA VAL A 163 0.94 7.67 -4.92
C VAL A 163 1.57 6.63 -5.83
N LYS A 164 2.72 6.08 -5.43
CA LYS A 164 3.31 4.95 -6.14
C LYS A 164 2.50 3.67 -5.85
N VAL A 165 2.25 2.86 -6.87
CA VAL A 165 1.71 1.50 -6.72
C VAL A 165 2.87 0.53 -6.75
N ILE A 166 3.07 -0.22 -5.66
CA ILE A 166 4.15 -1.18 -5.52
C ILE A 166 3.60 -2.59 -5.73
N THR A 167 4.20 -3.33 -6.65
CA THR A 167 3.90 -4.74 -6.92
C THR A 167 5.18 -5.55 -6.85
N GLN A 168 5.06 -6.88 -6.83
CA GLN A 168 6.21 -7.77 -6.85
C GLN A 168 6.45 -8.31 -8.26
N PHE A 169 7.70 -8.25 -8.72
CA PHE A 169 8.06 -8.68 -10.07
C PHE A 169 7.94 -10.20 -10.24
N ASN A 170 7.27 -10.58 -11.33
CA ASN A 170 6.92 -11.96 -11.66
C ASN A 170 6.01 -12.59 -10.57
N SER A 171 5.10 -11.79 -10.00
CA SER A 171 4.07 -12.21 -9.06
C SER A 171 2.77 -11.43 -9.33
N LEU A 172 1.65 -11.97 -8.84
CA LEU A 172 0.36 -11.28 -8.78
C LEU A 172 0.19 -10.50 -7.46
N ASP A 173 1.27 -10.34 -6.70
CA ASP A 173 1.20 -9.75 -5.37
C ASP A 173 1.26 -8.22 -5.43
N LEU A 174 0.22 -7.60 -4.87
CA LEU A 174 0.22 -6.21 -4.48
C LEU A 174 0.96 -6.05 -3.15
N VAL A 175 2.01 -5.21 -3.16
CA VAL A 175 2.71 -4.80 -1.94
C VAL A 175 1.95 -3.67 -1.27
N GLY A 176 1.47 -2.70 -2.04
CA GLY A 176 0.60 -1.62 -1.56
C GLY A 176 1.00 -0.26 -2.10
N PHE A 177 0.76 0.77 -1.30
CA PHE A 177 1.12 2.14 -1.64
C PHE A 177 2.58 2.45 -1.26
N GLY A 178 3.28 3.14 -2.16
CA GLY A 178 4.62 3.68 -1.93
C GLY A 178 4.59 5.17 -1.60
N ALA A 179 5.67 5.87 -1.93
CA ALA A 179 5.78 7.30 -1.66
C ALA A 179 4.68 8.13 -2.35
N VAL A 180 4.15 9.11 -1.60
CA VAL A 180 3.25 10.16 -2.11
C VAL A 180 4.09 11.25 -2.77
N GLY A 181 3.63 11.76 -3.92
CA GLY A 181 4.34 12.77 -4.70
C GLY A 181 4.50 14.11 -3.98
N ASP A 182 3.40 14.61 -3.41
CA ASP A 182 3.38 15.83 -2.60
C ASP A 182 2.67 15.55 -1.26
N PRO A 183 3.45 15.30 -0.18
CA PRO A 183 2.91 15.03 1.15
C PRO A 183 2.13 16.20 1.78
N SER A 184 2.18 17.41 1.21
CA SER A 184 1.36 18.54 1.67
C SER A 184 -0.06 18.52 1.11
N LYS A 185 -0.30 17.72 0.05
CA LYS A 185 -1.57 17.61 -0.68
C LYS A 185 -2.28 16.28 -0.48
N GLY A 186 -1.54 15.24 -0.10
CA GLY A 186 -2.08 13.93 0.18
C GLY A 186 -1.18 13.14 1.11
N PHE A 187 -1.71 12.06 1.67
CA PHE A 187 -1.03 11.26 2.69
C PHE A 187 -1.52 9.81 2.69
N LEU A 188 -0.72 8.93 3.31
CA LEU A 188 -1.12 7.56 3.58
C LEU A 188 -1.69 7.45 5.00
N SER A 189 -2.68 6.58 5.14
CA SER A 189 -3.30 6.24 6.42
C SER A 189 -3.38 4.72 6.55
N PRO A 190 -3.12 4.15 7.74
CA PRO A 190 -3.31 2.71 7.97
C PRO A 190 -4.80 2.31 8.02
N SER A 191 -5.71 3.29 8.02
CA SER A 191 -7.16 3.09 8.13
C SER A 191 -7.83 3.20 6.77
N VAL A 192 -8.84 2.37 6.55
CA VAL A 192 -9.81 2.48 5.44
C VAL A 192 -11.15 3.08 5.91
N GLY A 193 -11.22 3.51 7.17
CA GLY A 193 -12.40 4.16 7.77
C GLY A 193 -12.33 5.69 7.72
N PRO A 194 -13.37 6.38 8.22
CA PRO A 194 -13.42 7.85 8.22
C PRO A 194 -12.33 8.49 9.10
N ASP A 195 -11.96 7.86 10.21
CA ASP A 195 -10.81 8.27 11.01
C ASP A 195 -9.50 7.78 10.34
N PRO A 196 -8.62 8.67 9.88
CA PRO A 196 -7.37 8.28 9.24
C PRO A 196 -6.34 7.74 10.24
N PHE A 197 -6.43 8.07 11.52
CA PHE A 197 -5.46 7.65 12.53
C PHE A 197 -6.19 7.13 13.78
N PRO A 198 -6.93 6.01 13.66
CA PRO A 198 -7.67 5.47 14.78
C PRO A 198 -6.71 5.13 15.92
N ALA A 199 -7.06 5.57 17.12
CA ALA A 199 -6.29 5.25 18.31
C ALA A 199 -6.21 3.72 18.47
N VAL A 200 -5.00 3.19 18.52
CA VAL A 200 -4.77 1.78 18.85
C VAL A 200 -5.11 1.61 20.33
N PRO A 201 -6.09 0.76 20.71
CA PRO A 201 -6.38 0.53 22.13
C PRO A 201 -5.11 0.04 22.82
N GLU A 202 -4.69 0.71 23.89
CA GLU A 202 -3.57 0.21 24.69
C GLU A 202 -3.93 -1.22 25.16
N PRO A 203 -3.03 -2.20 24.98
CA PRO A 203 -3.29 -3.54 25.47
C PRO A 203 -3.39 -3.49 26.99
N SER A 204 -4.62 -3.59 27.52
CA SER A 204 -4.92 -3.64 28.95
C SER A 204 -4.23 -4.80 29.69
N SER A 205 -3.51 -5.65 28.97
CA SER A 205 -2.91 -6.91 29.42
C SER A 205 -1.45 -6.82 29.88
N ILE A 206 -0.69 -5.76 29.58
CA ILE A 206 0.73 -5.68 30.00
C ILE A 206 0.87 -5.25 31.49
N LEU A 207 0.02 -4.33 31.96
CA LEU A 207 -0.01 -3.94 33.38
C LEU A 207 -0.59 -5.04 34.28
N GLY A 208 -1.54 -5.85 33.78
CA GLY A 208 -2.11 -6.99 34.51
C GLY A 208 -1.11 -8.14 34.74
N LEU A 209 -0.27 -8.44 33.74
CA LEU A 209 0.78 -9.47 33.84
C LEU A 209 1.93 -9.06 34.78
N LEU A 210 2.28 -7.77 34.84
CA LEU A 210 3.30 -7.28 35.78
C LEU A 210 2.78 -7.30 37.24
N ALA A 211 1.50 -7.00 37.46
CA ALA A 211 0.88 -7.03 38.78
C ALA A 211 0.73 -8.45 39.35
N LEU A 212 0.44 -9.45 38.49
CA LEU A 212 0.40 -10.86 38.91
C LEU A 212 1.79 -11.46 39.14
N GLY A 213 2.82 -11.00 38.41
CA GLY A 213 4.21 -11.44 38.60
C GLY A 213 4.83 -10.99 39.93
N LEU A 214 4.43 -9.83 40.46
CA LEU A 214 4.94 -9.32 41.75
C LEU A 214 4.24 -9.92 42.98
N LEU A 215 3.01 -10.43 42.84
CA LEU A 215 2.31 -11.11 43.94
C LEU A 215 2.76 -12.59 44.14
N GLY A 216 3.43 -13.18 43.15
CA GLY A 216 3.94 -14.56 43.21
C GLY A 216 5.26 -14.77 43.95
N MET A 217 6.03 -13.71 44.22
CA MET A 217 7.35 -13.82 44.90
C MET A 217 7.33 -13.50 46.40
N GLY A 218 6.15 -13.26 47.00
CA GLY A 218 6.02 -12.80 48.39
C GLY A 218 5.81 -13.86 49.49
N SER A 219 5.62 -15.16 49.19
CA SER A 219 5.21 -16.13 50.24
C SER A 219 6.24 -17.21 50.63
N LEU A 220 7.46 -17.17 50.11
CA LEU A 220 8.51 -18.13 50.51
C LEU A 220 9.57 -17.49 51.41
N PHE A 221 9.18 -16.94 52.57
CA PHE A 221 10.12 -16.79 53.67
C PHE A 221 9.48 -17.03 55.05
N ASN A 222 10.05 -18.03 55.73
CA ASN A 222 10.08 -18.27 57.16
C ASN A 222 8.82 -18.77 57.89
N LYS A 223 8.85 -20.07 58.21
CA LYS A 223 9.06 -20.43 59.63
C LYS A 223 9.73 -21.79 59.79
N GLN A 224 10.98 -21.76 60.27
CA GLN A 224 11.67 -22.93 60.79
C GLN A 224 11.12 -23.35 62.17
N ARG A 225 11.07 -24.67 62.35
CA ARG A 225 11.25 -25.51 63.56
C ARG A 225 11.13 -24.87 64.95
N LYS A 226 10.30 -25.50 65.78
CA LYS A 226 10.72 -26.04 67.08
C LYS A 226 10.37 -27.53 67.10
#